data_AF-A0A1D1Z4Q7-F1
#
_entry.id   AF-A0A1D1Z4Q7-F1
#
_cell.length_a   1.000
_cell.length_b   1.000
_cell.length_c   1.000
_cell.angle_alpha   90.00
_cell.angle_beta   90.00
_cell.angle_gamma   90.00
#
_symmetry.space_group_name_H-M   'P 1'
#
loop_
_entity.id
_entity.type
_entity.pdbx_description
1 polymer ?
#
loop_
_entity_poly.entity_id
_entity_poly.type
_entity_poly.pdbx_seq_one_letter_code
_entity_poly.pdbx_strand_id
1 'polypeptide(L)'
;MSENDGTIFLACDTIINFLLNNEKVLSQVNGCDFVHLLQAMALWAGNSDDTSVVMMASSICALVFDLTYEEALLMHDGVDCSLLEQLSQLFARSLSPSIKWGSDDIKGQLDLHEIISSGFSRWVARFPSIKKTIERPSMLQC
;
A
#
# COMPACT_ATOMS: atom_id res chain seq x y z
N MET A 1 17.25 11.97 8.25
CA MET A 1 15.98 11.61 8.90
C MET A 1 15.79 12.49 10.11
N SER A 2 14.65 13.16 10.21
CA SER A 2 14.23 13.81 11.45
C SER A 2 13.80 12.73 12.47
N GLU A 3 13.81 13.04 13.78
CA GLU A 3 13.33 12.10 14.82
C GLU A 3 11.87 11.66 14.59
N ASN A 4 11.08 12.53 13.96
CA ASN A 4 9.69 12.24 13.57
C ASN A 4 9.62 11.14 12.49
N ASP A 5 10.51 11.16 11.50
CA ASP A 5 10.53 10.15 10.44
C ASP A 5 10.80 8.76 11.04
N GLY A 6 11.79 8.65 11.93
CA GLY A 6 12.11 7.40 12.62
C GLY A 6 10.94 6.84 13.43
N THR A 7 10.17 7.71 14.08
CA THR A 7 8.97 7.31 14.84
C THR A 7 7.85 6.79 13.92
N ILE A 8 7.64 7.43 12.77
CA ILE A 8 6.64 6.99 11.79
C ILE A 8 7.01 5.62 11.22
N PHE A 9 8.27 5.41 10.85
CA PHE A 9 8.75 4.10 10.37
C PHE A 9 8.52 3.00 11.42
N LEU A 10 8.87 3.24 12.68
CA LEU A 10 8.65 2.27 13.75
C LEU A 10 7.17 1.95 13.99
N ALA A 11 6.29 2.96 13.89
CA ALA A 11 4.86 2.75 13.96
C ALA A 11 4.37 1.89 12.79
N CYS A 12 4.85 2.16 11.58
CA CYS A 12 4.53 1.37 10.39
C CYS A 12 5.04 -0.07 10.52
N ASP A 13 6.26 -0.29 11.01
CA ASP A 13 6.79 -1.64 11.28
C ASP A 13 5.91 -2.40 12.27
N THR A 14 5.44 -1.72 13.31
CA THR A 14 4.53 -2.30 14.31
C THR A 14 3.20 -2.70 13.65
N ILE A 15 2.65 -1.86 12.77
CA ILE A 15 1.42 -2.13 12.03
C ILE A 15 1.60 -3.31 11.07
N ILE A 16 2.68 -3.34 10.29
CA ILE A 16 2.98 -4.44 9.37
C ILE A 16 3.10 -5.75 10.15
N ASN A 17 3.86 -5.76 11.24
CA ASN A 17 4.00 -6.94 12.08
C ASN A 17 2.67 -7.39 12.68
N PHE A 18 1.81 -6.45 13.07
CA PHE A 18 0.47 -6.77 13.53
C PHE A 18 -0.37 -7.43 12.42
N LEU A 19 -0.41 -6.82 11.23
CA LEU A 19 -1.18 -7.29 10.08
C LEU A 19 -0.70 -8.65 9.55
N LEU A 20 0.59 -8.96 9.64
CA LEU A 20 1.14 -10.25 9.18
C LEU A 20 0.88 -11.40 10.16
N ASN A 21 0.90 -11.14 11.47
CA ASN A 21 1.01 -12.21 12.46
C ASN A 21 -0.28 -12.47 13.26
N ASN A 22 -1.35 -11.68 13.06
CA ASN A 22 -2.55 -11.72 13.91
C ASN A 22 -3.81 -12.17 13.17
N GLU A 23 -3.71 -13.19 12.30
CA GLU A 23 -4.82 -13.71 11.48
C GLU A 23 -6.13 -13.93 12.29
N LYS A 24 -6.03 -14.51 13.50
CA LYS A 24 -7.20 -14.73 14.37
C LYS A 24 -7.92 -13.43 14.73
N VAL A 25 -7.17 -12.37 15.04
CA VAL A 25 -7.75 -11.06 15.35
C VAL A 25 -8.33 -10.45 14.07
N LEU A 26 -7.57 -10.49 12.97
CA LEU A 26 -7.96 -9.88 11.70
C LEU A 26 -9.20 -10.54 11.07
N SER A 27 -9.44 -11.83 11.32
CA SER A 27 -10.68 -12.50 10.87
C SER A 27 -11.96 -11.94 11.51
N GLN A 28 -11.84 -11.13 12.56
CA GLN A 28 -12.97 -10.47 13.22
C GLN A 28 -13.14 -9.00 12.80
N VAL A 29 -12.21 -8.47 12.02
CA VAL A 29 -12.16 -7.06 11.62
C VAL A 29 -12.61 -6.95 10.16
N ASN A 30 -13.39 -5.92 9.84
CA ASN A 30 -13.71 -5.61 8.45
C ASN A 30 -12.58 -4.73 7.89
N GLY A 31 -12.08 -4.97 6.68
CA GLY A 31 -11.05 -4.10 6.12
C GLY A 31 -11.49 -2.62 5.97
N CYS A 32 -12.79 -2.31 6.01
CA CYS A 32 -13.29 -0.93 6.11
C CYS A 32 -12.95 -0.24 7.45
N ASP A 33 -12.67 -1.00 8.52
CA ASP A 33 -12.21 -0.44 9.81
C ASP A 33 -10.85 0.26 9.68
N PHE A 34 -10.11 -0.03 8.59
CA PHE A 34 -8.81 0.56 8.28
C PHE A 34 -8.88 1.74 7.30
N VAL A 35 -10.05 2.29 6.98
CA VAL A 35 -10.16 3.41 6.01
C VAL A 35 -9.30 4.61 6.42
N HIS A 36 -9.30 5.00 7.69
CA HIS A 36 -8.44 6.10 8.16
C HIS A 36 -6.94 5.79 8.02
N LEU A 37 -6.55 4.52 8.18
CA LEU A 37 -5.17 4.10 7.96
C LEU A 37 -4.81 4.20 6.48
N LEU A 38 -5.69 3.74 5.58
CA LEU A 38 -5.49 3.87 4.13
C LEU A 38 -5.37 5.34 3.69
N GLN A 39 -6.20 6.23 4.24
CA GLN A 39 -6.11 7.67 4.02
C GLN A 39 -4.77 8.24 4.51
N ALA A 40 -4.34 7.86 5.70
CA ALA A 40 -3.05 8.30 6.25
C ALA A 40 -1.88 7.84 5.38
N MET A 41 -1.90 6.60 4.88
CA MET A 41 -0.87 6.07 3.98
C MET A 41 -0.87 6.79 2.62
N ALA A 42 -2.05 7.03 2.04
CA ALA A 42 -2.18 7.80 0.80
C ALA A 42 -1.64 9.23 0.96
N LEU A 43 -1.97 9.91 2.06
CA LEU A 43 -1.48 11.25 2.35
C LEU A 43 0.05 11.28 2.58
N TRP A 44 0.56 10.33 3.35
CA TRP A 44 1.98 10.27 3.70
C TRP A 44 2.87 9.95 2.49
N ALA A 45 2.47 9.00 1.65
CA ALA A 45 3.28 8.52 0.54
C ALA A 45 2.94 9.15 -0.82
N GLY A 46 1.75 9.76 -0.97
CA GLY A 46 1.23 10.24 -2.25
C GLY A 46 2.19 11.18 -2.99
N ASN A 47 2.87 12.07 -2.27
CA ASN A 47 3.82 13.05 -2.82
C ASN A 47 5.27 12.82 -2.38
N SER A 48 5.58 11.70 -1.71
CA SER A 48 6.94 11.43 -1.23
C SER A 48 7.79 10.80 -2.34
N ASP A 49 8.94 11.37 -2.67
CA ASP A 49 9.91 10.75 -3.59
C ASP A 49 10.81 9.70 -2.92
N ASP A 50 10.67 9.50 -1.60
CA ASP A 50 11.43 8.50 -0.86
C ASP A 50 10.84 7.10 -1.09
N THR A 51 11.61 6.25 -1.79
CA THR A 51 11.25 4.85 -2.03
C THR A 51 10.86 4.12 -0.75
N SER A 52 11.54 4.35 0.37
CA SER A 52 11.27 3.66 1.63
C SER A 52 9.88 4.00 2.17
N VAL A 53 9.46 5.27 2.06
CA VAL A 53 8.11 5.73 2.44
C VAL A 53 7.06 5.08 1.54
N VAL A 54 7.30 5.07 0.22
CA VAL A 54 6.40 4.45 -0.77
C VAL A 54 6.24 2.96 -0.48
N MET A 55 7.34 2.23 -0.26
CA MET A 55 7.31 0.81 0.01
C MET A 55 6.56 0.50 1.30
N MET A 56 6.85 1.22 2.40
CA MET A 56 6.17 1.02 3.68
C MET A 56 4.66 1.24 3.58
N ALA A 57 4.24 2.35 2.98
CA ALA A 57 2.83 2.66 2.80
C ALA A 57 2.14 1.62 1.89
N SER A 58 2.78 1.24 0.77
CA SER A 58 2.27 0.19 -0.11
C SER A 58 2.12 -1.15 0.60
N SER A 59 3.08 -1.55 1.44
CA SER A 59 3.02 -2.82 2.19
C SER A 59 1.84 -2.85 3.16
N ILE A 60 1.60 -1.77 3.90
CA ILE A 60 0.43 -1.65 4.78
C ILE A 60 -0.86 -1.74 3.97
N CYS A 61 -0.98 -0.96 2.90
CA CYS A 61 -2.16 -0.99 2.03
C CYS A 61 -2.39 -2.40 1.43
N ALA A 62 -1.33 -3.11 1.02
CA ALA A 62 -1.43 -4.45 0.45
C ALA A 62 -2.04 -5.44 1.45
N LEU A 63 -1.63 -5.35 2.71
CA LEU A 63 -2.14 -6.21 3.78
C LEU A 63 -3.57 -5.86 4.18
N VAL A 64 -3.92 -4.57 4.23
CA VAL A 64 -5.31 -4.14 4.49
C VAL A 64 -6.25 -4.58 3.36
N PHE A 65 -5.82 -4.51 2.11
CA PHE A 65 -6.63 -4.93 0.96
C PHE A 65 -6.90 -6.43 0.94
N ASP A 66 -6.07 -7.25 1.57
CA ASP A 66 -6.39 -8.66 1.75
C ASP A 66 -7.67 -8.87 2.56
N LEU A 67 -8.03 -7.92 3.43
CA LEU A 67 -9.16 -7.97 4.37
C LEU A 67 -10.46 -7.36 3.81
N THR A 68 -10.47 -6.87 2.56
CA THR A 68 -11.65 -6.19 1.99
C THR A 68 -11.77 -6.38 0.47
N TYR A 69 -12.73 -5.68 -0.12
CA TYR A 69 -13.06 -5.65 -1.54
C TYR A 69 -13.23 -4.19 -1.96
N GLU A 70 -12.99 -3.88 -3.23
CA GLU A 70 -13.12 -2.51 -3.73
C GLU A 70 -14.53 -1.96 -3.52
N GLU A 71 -15.57 -2.76 -3.78
CA GLU A 71 -16.96 -2.33 -3.59
C GLU A 71 -17.27 -2.02 -2.12
N ALA A 72 -16.74 -2.82 -1.18
CA ALA A 72 -16.95 -2.61 0.25
C ALA A 72 -16.29 -1.31 0.73
N LEU A 73 -15.09 -0.99 0.22
CA LEU A 73 -14.43 0.28 0.51
C LEU A 73 -15.20 1.46 -0.07
N LEU A 74 -15.66 1.38 -1.33
CA LEU A 74 -16.40 2.46 -2.00
C LEU A 74 -17.77 2.74 -1.35
N MET A 75 -18.33 1.80 -0.59
CA MET A 75 -19.56 2.02 0.19
C MET A 75 -19.32 2.78 1.50
N HIS A 76 -18.07 2.96 1.92
CA HIS A 76 -17.73 3.66 3.16
C HIS A 76 -17.63 5.18 2.91
N ASP A 77 -18.32 6.00 3.71
CA ASP A 77 -18.41 7.47 3.53
C ASP A 77 -17.04 8.19 3.50
N GLY A 78 -16.01 7.56 4.06
CA GLY A 78 -14.62 8.05 4.04
C GLY A 78 -13.81 7.70 2.78
N VAL A 79 -14.38 6.99 1.81
CA VAL A 79 -13.67 6.58 0.59
C VAL A 79 -14.32 7.23 -0.62
N ASP A 80 -13.53 7.99 -1.36
CA ASP A 80 -13.92 8.53 -2.65
C ASP A 80 -13.01 8.00 -3.77
N CYS A 81 -13.36 8.33 -5.01
CA CYS A 81 -12.55 7.95 -6.18
C CYS A 81 -11.13 8.52 -6.12
N SER A 82 -10.93 9.66 -5.43
CA SER A 82 -9.60 10.30 -5.32
C SER A 82 -8.67 9.49 -4.43
N LEU A 83 -9.16 8.99 -3.28
CA LEU A 83 -8.40 8.12 -2.41
C LEU A 83 -8.01 6.83 -3.14
N LEU A 84 -8.96 6.21 -3.85
CA LEU A 84 -8.67 4.99 -4.61
C LEU A 84 -7.66 5.23 -5.73
N GLU A 85 -7.71 6.39 -6.38
CA GLU A 85 -6.72 6.80 -7.37
C GLU A 85 -5.32 6.98 -6.75
N GLN A 86 -5.22 7.65 -5.61
CA GLN A 86 -3.96 7.83 -4.89
C GLN A 86 -3.35 6.48 -4.47
N LEU A 87 -4.16 5.58 -3.93
CA LEU A 87 -3.73 4.22 -3.58
C LEU A 87 -3.33 3.43 -4.83
N SER A 88 -4.04 3.59 -5.95
CA SER A 88 -3.67 2.97 -7.23
C SER A 88 -2.29 3.44 -7.72
N GLN A 89 -2.03 4.75 -7.65
CA GLN A 89 -0.75 5.34 -8.02
C GLN A 89 0.37 4.87 -7.08
N LEU A 90 0.08 4.74 -5.79
CA LEU A 90 1.02 4.21 -4.81
C LEU A 90 1.49 2.79 -5.19
N PHE A 91 0.56 1.89 -5.54
CA PHE A 91 0.93 0.56 -6.03
C PHE A 91 1.67 0.57 -7.36
N ALA A 92 1.26 1.41 -8.32
CA ALA A 92 1.93 1.54 -9.60
C ALA A 92 3.40 1.98 -9.44
N ARG A 93 3.68 2.86 -8.47
CA ARG A 93 5.03 3.31 -8.14
C ARG A 93 5.84 2.21 -7.46
N SER A 94 5.27 1.50 -6.48
CA SER A 94 5.99 0.44 -5.74
C SER A 94 6.23 -0.83 -6.54
N LEU A 95 5.39 -1.13 -7.54
CA LEU A 95 5.52 -2.29 -8.42
C LEU A 95 6.21 -1.96 -9.75
N SER A 96 6.67 -0.72 -9.91
CA SER A 96 7.32 -0.29 -11.15
C SER A 96 8.64 -1.03 -11.36
N PRO A 97 8.90 -1.58 -12.57
CA PRO A 97 10.21 -2.14 -12.92
C PRO A 97 11.36 -1.12 -12.84
N SER A 98 11.04 0.18 -12.86
CA SER A 98 12.01 1.28 -12.79
C SER A 98 12.32 1.74 -11.36
N ILE A 99 11.83 1.03 -10.33
CA ILE A 99 12.05 1.41 -8.94
C ILE A 99 13.55 1.47 -8.61
N LYS A 100 13.96 2.55 -7.95
CA LYS A 100 15.33 2.75 -7.49
C LYS A 100 15.42 2.37 -6.03
N TRP A 101 16.15 1.30 -5.77
CA TRP A 101 16.44 0.85 -4.41
C TRP A 101 17.52 1.74 -3.78
N GLY A 102 17.28 2.18 -2.54
CA GLY A 102 18.30 2.88 -1.76
C GLY A 102 19.39 1.91 -1.31
N SER A 103 20.64 2.37 -1.13
CA SER A 103 21.78 1.51 -0.77
C SER A 103 21.77 1.01 0.66
N ASP A 104 21.13 1.74 1.58
CA ASP A 104 21.40 1.60 3.01
C ASP A 104 20.58 0.47 3.66
N ASP A 105 19.45 0.08 3.06
CA ASP A 105 18.62 -1.04 3.51
C ASP A 105 17.93 -1.75 2.34
N ILE A 106 18.72 -2.24 1.38
CA ILE A 106 18.20 -2.97 0.22
C ILE A 106 17.38 -4.19 0.67
N LYS A 107 17.82 -4.89 1.73
CA LYS A 107 17.13 -6.11 2.18
C LYS A 107 15.74 -5.80 2.72
N GLY A 108 15.59 -4.84 3.62
CA GLY A 108 14.28 -4.43 4.12
C GLY A 108 13.36 -3.98 2.99
N GLN A 109 13.89 -3.23 2.01
CA GLN A 109 13.12 -2.81 0.83
C GLN A 109 12.67 -3.99 -0.05
N LEU A 110 13.50 -5.02 -0.22
CA LEU A 110 13.12 -6.24 -0.95
C LEU A 110 12.06 -7.06 -0.20
N ASP A 111 12.19 -7.19 1.12
CA ASP A 111 11.19 -7.88 1.95
C ASP A 111 9.82 -7.17 1.85
N LEU A 112 9.80 -5.83 1.88
CA LEU A 112 8.60 -5.03 1.65
C LEU A 112 8.04 -5.21 0.22
N HIS A 113 8.91 -5.29 -0.79
CA HIS A 113 8.49 -5.54 -2.17
C HIS A 113 7.81 -6.89 -2.34
N GLU A 114 8.31 -7.91 -1.65
CA GLU A 114 7.70 -9.24 -1.66
C GLU A 114 6.34 -9.26 -0.99
N ILE A 115 6.16 -8.51 0.12
CA ILE A 115 4.85 -8.29 0.75
C ILE A 115 3.88 -7.65 -0.25
N ILE A 116 4.30 -6.59 -0.94
CA ILE A 116 3.45 -5.86 -1.90
C ILE A 116 3.09 -6.76 -3.08
N SER A 117 4.07 -7.40 -3.71
CA SER A 117 3.87 -8.25 -4.90
C SER A 117 2.98 -9.46 -4.61
N SER A 118 3.22 -10.12 -3.47
CA SER A 118 2.42 -11.26 -3.04
C SER A 118 1.00 -10.83 -2.67
N GLY A 119 0.85 -9.71 -1.97
CA GLY A 119 -0.46 -9.13 -1.65
C GLY A 119 -1.24 -8.77 -2.92
N PHE A 120 -0.63 -8.00 -3.81
CA PHE A 120 -1.23 -7.61 -5.09
C PHE A 120 -1.76 -8.84 -5.84
N SER A 121 -0.96 -9.90 -5.95
CA SER A 121 -1.38 -11.14 -6.62
C SER A 121 -2.61 -11.80 -5.98
N ARG A 122 -2.79 -11.68 -4.66
CA ARG A 122 -3.94 -12.22 -3.93
C ARG A 122 -5.21 -11.39 -4.10
N TRP A 123 -5.12 -10.05 -4.04
CA TRP A 123 -6.31 -9.19 -4.01
C TRP A 123 -6.62 -8.47 -5.32
N VAL A 124 -5.73 -8.43 -6.32
CA VAL A 124 -5.94 -7.65 -7.57
C VAL A 124 -7.26 -7.96 -8.27
N ALA A 125 -7.73 -9.20 -8.24
CA ALA A 125 -9.01 -9.57 -8.84
C ALA A 125 -10.23 -8.91 -8.16
N ARG A 126 -10.10 -8.53 -6.88
CA ARG A 126 -11.10 -7.81 -6.08
C ARG A 126 -11.02 -6.28 -6.23
N PHE A 127 -10.00 -5.78 -6.93
CA PHE A 127 -9.70 -4.34 -7.07
C PHE A 127 -9.55 -3.93 -8.54
N PRO A 128 -10.64 -3.90 -9.32
CA PRO A 128 -10.59 -3.59 -10.75
C PRO A 128 -10.01 -2.20 -11.07
N SER A 129 -10.24 -1.17 -10.24
CA SER A 129 -9.72 0.19 -10.49
C SER A 129 -8.19 0.24 -10.39
N ILE A 130 -7.64 -0.48 -9.41
CA ILE A 130 -6.20 -0.56 -9.18
C ILE A 130 -5.55 -1.41 -10.27
N LYS A 131 -6.15 -2.57 -10.57
CA LYS A 131 -5.71 -3.45 -11.66
C LYS A 131 -5.57 -2.67 -12.96
N LYS A 132 -6.60 -1.90 -13.33
CA LYS A 132 -6.58 -1.06 -14.55
C LYS A 132 -5.45 -0.03 -14.54
N THR A 133 -5.13 0.55 -13.39
CA THR A 133 -4.06 1.56 -13.29
C THR A 133 -2.68 0.95 -13.47
N ILE A 134 -2.44 -0.23 -12.91
CA ILE A 134 -1.14 -0.92 -12.98
C ILE A 134 -0.95 -1.61 -14.34
N GLU A 135 -2.01 -2.22 -14.88
CA GLU A 135 -1.97 -2.92 -16.17
C GLU A 135 -2.13 -1.99 -17.38
N ARG A 136 -2.35 -0.68 -17.17
CA ARG A 136 -2.33 0.28 -18.28
C ARG A 136 -0.98 0.15 -18.98
N PRO A 137 -0.96 -0.27 -20.25
CA PRO A 137 0.26 -0.17 -21.04
C PRO A 137 0.63 1.32 -21.01
N SER A 138 1.90 1.62 -20.77
CA SER A 138 2.49 2.94 -20.96
C SER A 138 2.38 3.35 -22.43
N MET A 139 1.16 3.61 -22.89
CA MET A 139 0.87 4.28 -24.15
C MET A 139 1.18 5.75 -23.94
N LEU A 140 2.46 6.08 -24.13
CA LEU A 140 3.02 7.29 -24.76
C LEU A 140 4.52 7.33 -24.46
N GLN A 141 5.27 6.47 -25.13
CA GLN A 141 6.63 6.77 -25.57
C GLN A 141 6.66 6.54 -27.09
N CYS A 142 6.25 7.57 -27.83
CA CYS A 142 6.60 7.78 -29.23
C CYS A 142 7.42 9.06 -29.30
#